data_AF-A0A178AQ93-F1
#
_entry.id   AF-A0A178AQ93-F1
#
_cell.length_a   1.000
_cell.length_b   1.000
_cell.length_c   1.000
_cell.angle_alpha   90.00
_cell.angle_beta   90.00
_cell.angle_gamma   90.00
#
_symmetry.space_group_name_H-M   'P 1'
#
loop_
_entity.id
_entity.type
_entity.pdbx_description
1 polymer ?
#
loop_
_entity_poly.entity_id
_entity_poly.type
_entity_poly.pdbx_seq_one_letter_code
_entity_poly.pdbx_strand_id
1 'polypeptide(L)'
;MYEALSPSDRQIILDTDMKTATNDYLSTSEINSNAIDSLRDLIDFTRSYPVEEFPLRNPEGLERAEATDPESALYRNMLASDAYFAGEGRIPVSLTRYRYNVLLLPTLPVHFRHSQLKQGVRCLSCPWVKYSSGTEVEVDASQQSVPICINVPM
;
A
#
# COMPACT_ATOMS: atom_id res chain seq x y z
N MET A 1 -7.24 10.22 15.33
CA MET A 1 -5.87 9.78 15.67
C MET A 1 -5.08 9.43 14.41
N TYR A 2 -5.52 8.50 13.56
CA TYR A 2 -4.89 8.23 12.25
C TYR A 2 -5.04 9.38 11.23
N GLU A 3 -6.23 9.98 11.15
CA GLU A 3 -6.52 11.10 10.23
C GLU A 3 -5.74 12.39 10.59
N ALA A 4 -5.17 12.48 11.79
CA ALA A 4 -4.34 13.60 12.21
C ALA A 4 -2.86 13.43 11.80
N LEU A 5 -2.46 12.25 11.34
CA LEU A 5 -1.10 11.98 10.87
C LEU A 5 -0.83 12.64 9.52
N SER A 6 0.42 13.07 9.32
CA SER A 6 0.87 13.54 8.02
C SER A 6 0.79 12.41 6.97
N PRO A 7 0.74 12.72 5.66
CA PRO A 7 0.71 11.70 4.62
C PRO A 7 1.88 10.70 4.69
N SER A 8 3.09 11.16 5.04
CA SER A 8 4.27 10.29 5.23
C SER A 8 4.12 9.39 6.44
N ASP A 9 3.63 9.91 7.56
CA ASP A 9 3.43 9.12 8.79
C ASP A 9 2.37 8.02 8.59
N ARG A 10 1.39 8.24 7.72
CA ARG A 10 0.39 7.21 7.36
C ARG A 10 0.98 6.06 6.55
N GLN A 11 2.10 6.29 5.84
CA GLN A 11 2.80 5.28 5.05
C GLN A 11 3.96 4.63 5.82
N ILE A 12 4.22 5.04 7.07
CA ILE A 12 5.39 4.59 7.83
C ILE A 12 5.51 3.05 7.91
N ILE A 13 4.41 2.32 8.06
CA ILE A 13 4.45 0.85 8.09
C ILE A 13 4.94 0.32 6.74
N LEU A 14 4.31 0.74 5.64
CA LEU A 14 4.64 0.25 4.30
C LEU A 14 6.09 0.58 3.93
N ASP A 15 6.50 1.81 4.19
CA ASP A 15 7.85 2.31 3.87
C ASP A 15 8.92 1.58 4.71
N THR A 16 8.67 1.38 6.01
CA THR A 16 9.61 0.68 6.91
C THR A 16 9.70 -0.81 6.62
N ASP A 17 8.57 -1.46 6.34
CA ASP A 17 8.51 -2.86 5.91
C ASP A 17 9.26 -3.05 4.60
N MET A 18 9.05 -2.16 3.62
CA MET A 18 9.74 -2.21 2.34
C MET A 18 11.26 -2.06 2.53
N LYS A 19 11.71 -1.09 3.33
CA LYS A 19 13.14 -0.92 3.65
C LYS A 19 13.74 -2.18 4.24
N THR A 20 13.11 -2.72 5.28
CA THR A 20 13.59 -3.90 6.00
C THR A 20 13.65 -5.11 5.08
N ALA A 21 12.55 -5.43 4.39
CA ALA A 21 12.47 -6.56 3.48
C ALA A 21 13.44 -6.45 2.29
N THR A 22 13.64 -5.25 1.75
CA THR A 22 14.58 -5.02 0.64
C THR A 22 16.03 -5.23 1.10
N ASN A 23 16.40 -4.69 2.27
CA ASN A 23 17.73 -4.92 2.83
C ASN A 23 17.97 -6.41 3.13
N ASP A 24 16.99 -7.10 3.71
CA ASP A 24 17.08 -8.55 3.97
C ASP A 24 17.23 -9.35 2.66
N TYR A 25 16.48 -8.98 1.63
CA TYR A 25 16.56 -9.63 0.32
C TYR A 25 17.92 -9.40 -0.37
N LEU A 26 18.38 -8.14 -0.41
CA LEU A 26 19.61 -7.78 -1.10
C LEU A 26 20.84 -8.37 -0.40
N SER A 27 20.88 -8.33 0.95
CA SER A 27 21.99 -8.89 1.73
C SER A 27 22.12 -10.42 1.63
N THR A 28 21.06 -11.12 1.22
CA THR A 28 21.04 -12.58 1.06
C THR A 28 21.21 -13.04 -0.39
N SER A 29 21.32 -12.11 -1.35
CA SER A 29 21.44 -12.43 -2.76
C SER A 29 22.84 -12.94 -3.12
N GLU A 30 22.95 -14.21 -3.53
CA GLU A 30 24.23 -14.82 -3.91
C GLU A 30 24.83 -14.25 -5.22
N ILE A 31 23.99 -13.69 -6.09
CA ILE A 31 24.40 -13.13 -7.38
C ILE A 31 24.20 -11.62 -7.33
N ASN A 32 25.30 -10.90 -7.08
CA ASN A 32 25.30 -9.45 -7.01
C ASN A 32 26.42 -8.84 -7.86
N SER A 33 26.19 -8.74 -9.17
CA SER A 33 27.19 -8.23 -10.11
C SER A 33 27.53 -6.75 -9.91
N ASN A 34 26.65 -6.00 -9.23
CA ASN A 34 26.78 -4.56 -9.03
C ASN A 34 27.06 -4.18 -7.56
N ALA A 35 27.28 -5.17 -6.68
CA ALA A 35 27.52 -4.98 -5.24
C ALA A 35 26.46 -4.09 -4.53
N ILE A 36 25.18 -4.30 -4.88
CA ILE A 36 24.02 -3.64 -4.26
C ILE A 36 23.51 -4.50 -3.10
N ASP A 37 23.90 -4.20 -1.87
CA ASP A 37 23.56 -5.02 -0.69
C ASP A 37 22.51 -4.36 0.21
N SER A 38 22.10 -3.13 -0.12
CA SER A 38 21.12 -2.36 0.63
C SER A 38 20.21 -1.51 -0.27
N LEU A 39 19.09 -1.05 0.31
CA LEU A 39 18.20 -0.09 -0.31
C LEU A 39 18.93 1.22 -0.63
N ARG A 40 19.90 1.62 0.21
CA ARG A 40 20.76 2.78 -0.04
C ARG A 40 21.59 2.61 -1.31
N ASP A 41 22.24 1.46 -1.46
CA ASP A 41 23.04 1.16 -2.66
C ASP A 41 22.15 1.13 -3.91
N LEU A 42 20.92 0.63 -3.78
CA LEU A 42 19.96 0.60 -4.88
C LEU A 42 19.55 2.02 -5.34
N ILE A 43 19.31 2.94 -4.39
CA ILE A 43 19.02 4.34 -4.67
C ILE A 43 20.21 5.00 -5.37
N ASP A 44 21.42 4.77 -4.86
CA ASP A 44 22.65 5.37 -5.39
C ASP A 44 22.96 4.82 -6.80
N PHE A 45 22.74 3.52 -7.02
CA PHE A 45 22.84 2.89 -8.34
C PHE A 45 21.84 3.50 -9.34
N THR A 46 20.57 3.65 -8.93
CA THR A 46 19.51 4.22 -9.77
C THR A 46 19.84 5.64 -10.23
N ARG A 47 20.44 6.46 -9.34
CA ARG A 47 20.81 7.85 -9.66
C ARG A 47 22.06 7.96 -10.52
N SER A 48 23.00 7.04 -10.35
CA SER A 48 24.34 7.12 -10.98
C SER A 48 24.45 6.33 -12.29
N TYR A 49 23.61 5.31 -12.51
CA TYR A 49 23.70 4.45 -13.67
C TYR A 49 22.86 4.98 -14.84
N PRO A 50 23.47 5.37 -15.99
CA PRO A 50 22.75 6.05 -17.08
C PRO A 50 21.57 5.27 -17.68
N VAL A 51 21.60 3.93 -17.61
CA VAL A 51 20.55 3.06 -18.16
C VAL A 51 19.28 3.07 -17.31
N GLU A 52 19.36 3.50 -16.06
CA GLU A 52 18.18 3.64 -15.20
C GLU A 52 17.33 4.88 -15.53
N GLU A 53 17.75 5.69 -16.52
CA GLU A 53 16.97 6.81 -17.05
C GLU A 53 16.58 7.85 -15.98
N PHE A 54 17.31 7.95 -14.87
CA PHE A 54 17.08 9.00 -13.88
C PHE A 54 17.19 10.40 -14.54
N PRO A 55 16.22 11.32 -14.35
CA PRO A 55 15.14 11.30 -13.34
C PRO A 55 13.78 10.73 -13.80
N LEU A 56 13.67 10.13 -14.99
CA LEU A 56 12.41 9.54 -15.46
C LEU A 56 11.96 8.38 -14.56
N ARG A 57 12.88 7.51 -14.13
CA ARG A 57 12.63 6.50 -13.09
C ARG A 57 13.08 7.02 -11.73
N ASN A 58 12.20 7.79 -11.11
CA ASN A 58 12.50 8.50 -9.88
C ASN A 58 12.44 7.57 -8.64
N PRO A 59 13.53 7.43 -7.87
CA PRO A 59 13.56 6.63 -6.66
C PRO A 59 12.96 7.32 -5.41
N GLU A 60 12.21 8.42 -5.56
CA GLU A 60 11.57 9.15 -4.44
C GLU A 60 10.84 8.25 -3.42
N GLY A 61 10.11 7.23 -3.88
CA GLY A 61 9.46 6.27 -2.97
C GLY A 61 10.44 5.42 -2.17
N LEU A 62 11.55 5.02 -2.79
CA LEU A 62 12.65 4.29 -2.13
C LEU A 62 13.39 5.19 -1.15
N GLU A 63 13.61 6.46 -1.50
CA GLU A 63 14.25 7.44 -0.64
C GLU A 63 13.43 7.74 0.61
N ARG A 64 12.11 7.88 0.43
CA ARG A 64 11.18 8.05 1.54
C ARG A 64 11.22 6.86 2.48
N ALA A 65 11.27 5.64 1.94
CA ALA A 65 11.41 4.43 2.73
C ALA A 65 12.76 4.31 3.41
N GLU A 66 13.86 4.65 2.73
CA GLU A 66 15.20 4.65 3.32
C GLU A 66 15.31 5.60 4.52
N ALA A 67 14.54 6.69 4.53
CA ALA A 67 14.47 7.63 5.65
C ALA A 67 13.71 7.11 6.89
N THR A 68 13.05 5.95 6.80
CA THR A 68 12.33 5.35 7.95
C THR A 68 13.24 4.57 8.90
N ASP A 69 12.74 4.37 10.12
CA ASP A 69 13.44 3.67 11.20
C ASP A 69 12.53 2.57 11.81
N PRO A 70 12.93 1.27 11.71
CA PRO A 70 12.19 0.15 12.30
C PRO A 70 12.16 0.16 13.84
N GLU A 71 13.02 0.93 14.48
CA GLU A 71 13.05 1.08 15.94
C GLU A 71 12.22 2.27 16.44
N SER A 72 11.67 3.07 15.51
CA SER A 72 10.94 4.28 15.86
C SER A 72 9.64 3.98 16.64
N ALA A 73 9.35 4.83 17.63
CA ALA A 73 8.14 4.71 18.44
C ALA A 73 6.86 4.82 17.58
N LEU A 74 6.87 5.68 16.55
CA LEU A 74 5.74 5.85 15.64
C LEU A 74 5.46 4.56 14.87
N TYR A 75 6.48 3.93 14.29
CA TYR A 75 6.32 2.67 13.56
C TYR A 75 5.78 1.56 14.47
N ARG A 76 6.34 1.38 15.66
CA ARG A 76 5.88 0.39 16.64
C ARG A 76 4.43 0.62 17.09
N ASN A 77 4.07 1.87 17.37
CA ASN A 77 2.70 2.24 17.71
C ASN A 77 1.73 1.97 16.56
N MET A 78 2.17 2.25 15.33
CA MET A 78 1.38 2.02 14.14
C MET A 78 1.20 0.52 13.87
N LEU A 79 2.24 -0.31 14.03
CA LEU A 79 2.14 -1.77 13.97
C LEU A 79 1.14 -2.32 15.00
N ALA A 80 1.19 -1.84 16.25
CA ALA A 80 0.23 -2.26 17.28
C ALA A 80 -1.21 -1.89 16.90
N SER A 81 -1.43 -0.69 16.34
CA SER A 81 -2.74 -0.29 15.86
C SER A 81 -3.19 -1.10 14.64
N ASP A 82 -2.28 -1.40 13.72
CA ASP A 82 -2.55 -2.22 12.53
C ASP A 82 -2.92 -3.65 12.93
N ALA A 83 -2.24 -4.23 13.93
CA ALA A 83 -2.56 -5.53 14.50
C ALA A 83 -3.97 -5.58 15.12
N TYR A 84 -4.43 -4.50 15.76
CA TYR A 84 -5.80 -4.40 16.27
C TYR A 84 -6.85 -4.42 15.14
N PHE A 85 -6.64 -3.62 14.08
CA PHE A 85 -7.54 -3.62 12.91
C PHE A 85 -7.43 -4.91 12.09
N ALA A 86 -6.28 -5.57 12.15
CA ALA A 86 -6.04 -6.92 11.68
C ALA A 86 -6.36 -7.98 12.75
N GLY A 87 -7.16 -7.68 13.78
CA GLY A 87 -7.60 -8.64 14.79
C GLY A 87 -9.10 -8.54 15.07
N GLU A 88 -9.45 -7.76 16.09
CA GLU A 88 -10.82 -7.65 16.59
C GLU A 88 -11.70 -6.72 15.73
N GLY A 89 -11.10 -5.76 15.03
CA GLY A 89 -11.81 -4.82 14.14
C GLY A 89 -12.15 -5.36 12.75
N ARG A 90 -12.06 -6.68 12.52
CA ARG A 90 -11.93 -7.26 11.18
C ARG A 90 -13.22 -7.70 10.48
N ILE A 91 -13.12 -7.87 9.16
CA ILE A 91 -14.12 -8.49 8.29
C ILE A 91 -14.51 -9.90 8.78
N PRO A 92 -13.59 -10.85 9.09
CA PRO A 92 -14.00 -12.18 9.52
C PRO A 92 -14.72 -12.18 10.87
N VAL A 93 -14.38 -11.26 11.77
CA VAL A 93 -15.11 -11.07 13.05
C VAL A 93 -16.53 -10.59 12.77
N SER A 94 -16.71 -9.59 11.90
CA SER A 94 -18.03 -9.13 11.48
C SER A 94 -18.84 -10.24 10.79
N LEU A 95 -18.24 -10.97 9.85
CA LEU A 95 -18.89 -12.10 9.17
C LEU A 95 -19.35 -13.17 10.16
N THR A 96 -18.50 -13.53 11.13
CA THR A 96 -18.81 -14.52 12.16
C THR A 96 -19.91 -14.04 13.09
N ARG A 97 -19.82 -12.80 13.58
CA ARG A 97 -20.79 -12.19 14.51
C ARG A 97 -22.20 -12.12 13.92
N TYR A 98 -22.31 -11.76 12.64
CA TYR A 98 -23.59 -11.62 11.95
C TYR A 98 -24.00 -12.84 11.12
N ARG A 99 -23.22 -13.93 11.18
CA ARG A 99 -23.46 -15.18 10.43
C ARG A 99 -23.56 -14.96 8.90
N TYR A 100 -22.72 -14.07 8.38
CA TYR A 100 -22.59 -13.84 6.95
C TYR A 100 -21.47 -14.69 6.36
N ASN A 101 -21.65 -15.14 5.11
CA ASN A 101 -20.63 -15.89 4.38
C ASN A 101 -19.75 -15.00 3.50
N VAL A 102 -20.28 -13.86 3.04
CA VAL A 102 -19.61 -12.97 2.08
C VAL A 102 -19.94 -11.52 2.44
N LEU A 103 -18.96 -10.62 2.24
CA LEU A 103 -19.14 -9.18 2.25
C LEU A 103 -19.09 -8.67 0.81
N LEU A 104 -20.17 -8.05 0.34
CA LEU A 104 -20.23 -7.43 -0.98
C LEU A 104 -19.90 -5.95 -0.88
N LEU A 105 -18.93 -5.49 -1.65
CA LEU A 105 -18.53 -4.09 -1.74
C LEU A 105 -18.57 -3.68 -3.23
N PRO A 106 -19.28 -2.60 -3.60
CA PRO A 106 -19.43 -2.19 -5.00
C PRO A 106 -18.10 -1.77 -5.64
N THR A 107 -17.25 -1.13 -4.84
CA THR A 107 -15.85 -0.83 -5.16
C THR A 107 -15.07 -1.04 -3.89
N LEU A 108 -13.83 -1.52 -3.98
CA LEU A 108 -12.95 -1.62 -2.82
C LEU A 108 -12.27 -0.26 -2.58
N PRO A 109 -12.63 0.50 -1.52
CA PRO A 109 -11.87 1.67 -1.13
C PRO A 109 -10.40 1.27 -0.92
N VAL A 110 -9.47 2.18 -1.20
CA VAL A 110 -8.02 1.91 -1.08
C VAL A 110 -7.67 1.36 0.31
N HIS A 111 -8.30 1.90 1.36
CA HIS A 111 -8.11 1.47 2.75
C HIS A 111 -8.57 0.02 3.00
N PHE A 112 -9.56 -0.46 2.27
CA PHE A 112 -10.08 -1.83 2.38
C PHE A 112 -9.24 -2.84 1.59
N ARG A 113 -8.58 -2.42 0.50
CA ARG A 113 -7.67 -3.31 -0.25
C ARG A 113 -6.48 -3.75 0.60
N HIS A 114 -5.84 -2.79 1.29
CA HIS A 114 -4.70 -3.06 2.15
C HIS A 114 -5.08 -3.91 3.36
N SER A 115 -6.24 -3.62 3.98
CA SER A 115 -6.71 -4.41 5.12
C SER A 115 -7.05 -5.84 4.71
N GLN A 116 -7.68 -6.08 3.56
CA GLN A 116 -8.00 -7.44 3.11
C GLN A 116 -6.77 -8.34 2.90
N LEU A 117 -5.73 -7.81 2.23
CA LEU A 117 -4.48 -8.54 1.99
C LEU A 117 -3.82 -8.99 3.29
N LYS A 118 -3.74 -8.08 4.27
CA LYS A 118 -3.17 -8.36 5.60
C LYS A 118 -3.98 -9.40 6.39
N GLN A 119 -5.25 -9.59 6.05
CA GLN A 119 -6.14 -10.49 6.77
C GLN A 119 -6.23 -11.89 6.17
N GLY A 120 -5.54 -12.14 5.05
CA GLY A 120 -5.65 -13.39 4.31
C GLY A 120 -7.07 -13.65 3.78
N VAL A 121 -7.89 -12.60 3.70
CA VAL A 121 -9.27 -12.69 3.20
C VAL A 121 -9.20 -12.89 1.69
N ARG A 122 -9.90 -13.90 1.19
CA ARG A 122 -10.01 -14.12 -0.26
C ARG A 122 -10.95 -13.07 -0.85
N CYS A 123 -10.47 -12.34 -1.83
CA CYS A 123 -11.23 -11.34 -2.55
C CYS A 123 -11.49 -11.82 -3.98
N LEU A 124 -12.73 -11.65 -4.44
CA LEU A 124 -13.11 -11.88 -5.83
C LEU A 124 -13.62 -10.55 -6.38
N SER A 125 -13.00 -10.07 -7.47
CA SER A 125 -13.51 -8.93 -8.23
C SER A 125 -14.33 -9.44 -9.40
N CYS A 126 -15.56 -8.92 -9.54
CA CYS A 126 -16.43 -9.22 -10.65
C CYS A 126 -16.86 -7.90 -11.31
N PRO A 127 -16.80 -7.77 -12.65
CA PRO A 127 -17.36 -6.62 -13.35
C PRO A 127 -18.87 -6.54 -13.05
N TRP A 128 -19.29 -5.50 -12.31
CA TRP A 128 -20.70 -5.32 -11.94
C TRP A 128 -21.45 -4.49 -12.99
N VAL A 129 -20.84 -3.41 -13.47
CA VAL A 129 -21.48 -2.45 -14.37
C VAL A 129 -20.54 -2.11 -15.52
N LYS A 130 -21.13 -1.95 -16.71
CA LYS A 130 -20.48 -1.31 -17.85
C LYS A 130 -21.10 0.06 -18.05
N TYR A 131 -20.28 1.10 -17.98
CA TYR A 131 -20.69 2.46 -18.31
C TYR A 131 -20.77 2.63 -19.83
N SER A 132 -21.71 3.45 -20.30
CA SER A 132 -21.83 3.77 -21.72
C SER A 132 -20.67 4.65 -22.17
N SER A 133 -20.40 4.67 -23.48
CA SER A 133 -19.42 5.61 -24.04
C SER A 133 -19.86 7.05 -23.75
N GLY A 134 -19.00 7.83 -23.10
CA GLY A 134 -19.27 9.23 -22.75
C GLY A 134 -19.68 9.48 -21.30
N THR A 135 -19.70 8.46 -20.44
CA THR A 135 -19.85 8.68 -18.99
C THR A 135 -18.67 9.50 -18.47
N GLU A 136 -18.97 10.62 -17.82
CA GLU A 136 -17.96 11.46 -17.17
C GLU A 136 -17.33 10.73 -16.00
N VAL A 137 -16.00 10.71 -15.99
CA VAL A 137 -15.18 10.09 -14.96
C VAL A 137 -14.45 11.19 -14.23
N GLU A 138 -14.74 11.35 -12.94
CA GLU A 138 -14.01 12.26 -12.07
C GLU A 138 -13.08 11.47 -11.15
N VAL A 139 -11.87 11.99 -10.97
CA VAL A 139 -10.93 11.43 -9.99
C VAL A 139 -11.17 12.14 -8.67
N ASP A 140 -11.57 11.38 -7.65
CA ASP A 140 -11.67 11.91 -6.30
C ASP A 140 -10.27 12.24 -5.77
N ALA A 141 -10.01 13.53 -5.58
CA ALA A 141 -8.75 14.06 -5.07
C ALA A 141 -8.41 13.52 -3.67
N SER A 142 -9.42 13.09 -2.89
CA SER A 142 -9.23 12.54 -1.55
C SER A 142 -8.85 11.06 -1.52
N GLN A 143 -9.18 10.30 -2.58
CA GLN A 143 -8.88 8.86 -2.68
C GLN A 143 -7.78 8.51 -3.69
N GLN A 144 -7.26 9.51 -4.42
CA GLN A 144 -6.11 9.47 -5.34
C GLN A 144 -6.06 8.33 -6.38
N SER A 145 -7.07 7.45 -6.47
CA SER A 145 -6.95 6.22 -7.28
C SER A 145 -8.26 5.51 -7.59
N VAL A 146 -9.43 6.10 -7.30
CA VAL A 146 -10.72 5.53 -7.73
C VAL A 146 -11.46 6.54 -8.61
N PRO A 147 -11.56 6.28 -9.92
CA PRO A 147 -12.46 7.06 -10.77
C PRO A 147 -13.92 6.84 -10.33
N ILE A 148 -14.62 7.94 -10.05
CA ILE A 148 -16.04 7.95 -9.71
C ILE A 148 -16.82 8.38 -10.95
N CYS A 149 -17.89 7.66 -11.27
CA CYS A 149 -18.83 8.07 -12.32
C CYS A 149 -19.93 8.91 -11.68
N ILE A 150 -20.19 10.09 -12.25
CA ILE A 150 -21.25 11.00 -11.79
C ILE A 150 -22.54 10.69 -12.54
N ASN A 151 -23.69 10.80 -11.86
CA ASN A 151 -25.05 10.57 -12.40
C ASN A 151 -25.38 9.13 -12.86
N VAL A 152 -25.18 8.13 -11.99
CA VAL A 152 -25.78 6.80 -12.21
C VAL A 152 -27.24 6.84 -11.72
N PRO A 153 -28.26 6.66 -12.58
CA PRO A 153 -29.63 6.49 -12.11
C PRO A 153 -29.72 5.16 -11.35
N MET A 154 -30.24 5.18 -10.12
CA MET A 154 -30.65 3.95 -9.42
C MET A 154 -31.99 3.44 -9.94
#